data_AF-A0A946RKC3-F1
#
_entry.id   AF-A0A946RKC3-F1
#
_cell.length_a   1.000
_cell.length_b   1.000
_cell.length_c   1.000
_cell.angle_alpha   90.00
_cell.angle_beta   90.00
_cell.angle_gamma   90.00
#
_symmetry.space_group_name_H-M   'P 1'
#
loop_
_entity.id
_entity.type
_entity.pdbx_description
1 polymer ?
#
loop_
_entity_poly.entity_id
_entity_poly.type
_entity_poly.pdbx_seq_one_letter_code
_entity_poly.pdbx_strand_id
1 'polypeptide(L)'
;MYKKSLFLKTIILSCALTLAACDSTIETSQKSENIETEEAMIARAMGIHERVITLDTHDDINVSNFTDDLNYTMDTNTQVNLPKMIEGGLDVAFFIVYTGQKELNNEGYAAAYENAMAKFNAIHWLTEEKAPDQIGLALNSDDVRRISGEGKKVAMIGIENAYPVGEDLDNIKKFADLGALYMSLSHNGHSQFADSNTGELLDENGDQVDPWLYNGLSDL
;
A
#
# COMPACT_ATOMS: atom_id res chain seq x y z
N MET A 1 -22.86 -34.88 48.98
CA MET A 1 -22.93 -36.16 49.73
C MET A 1 -23.94 -37.08 49.04
N TYR A 2 -23.46 -38.27 48.64
CA TYR A 2 -24.18 -39.48 48.22
C TYR A 2 -25.23 -39.44 47.10
N LYS A 3 -24.78 -39.92 45.93
CA LYS A 3 -25.58 -40.70 44.96
C LYS A 3 -26.33 -41.84 45.66
N LYS A 4 -27.54 -42.16 45.19
CA LYS A 4 -27.97 -43.56 45.01
C LYS A 4 -29.02 -43.69 43.90
N SER A 5 -28.55 -44.24 42.79
CA SER A 5 -29.32 -44.96 41.77
C SER A 5 -30.11 -46.11 42.40
N LEU A 6 -31.29 -46.46 41.88
CA LEU A 6 -31.66 -47.87 41.78
C LEU A 6 -32.77 -48.21 40.75
N PHE A 7 -32.34 -48.89 39.66
CA PHE A 7 -32.94 -50.09 39.05
C PHE A 7 -34.32 -50.07 38.32
N LEU A 8 -34.22 -50.05 36.97
CA LEU A 8 -34.52 -51.14 36.02
C LEU A 8 -35.67 -52.15 36.32
N LYS A 9 -36.73 -52.13 35.49
CA LYS A 9 -37.53 -53.30 35.01
C LYS A 9 -38.13 -52.95 33.61
N THR A 10 -37.83 -53.67 32.51
CA THR A 10 -38.47 -54.93 32.01
C THR A 10 -39.89 -54.63 31.45
N ILE A 11 -40.40 -54.97 30.25
CA ILE A 11 -39.96 -55.67 29.02
C ILE A 11 -41.17 -55.67 28.03
N ILE A 12 -40.89 -55.58 26.71
CA ILE A 12 -41.55 -56.27 25.56
C ILE A 12 -42.98 -55.92 25.06
N LEU A 13 -43.04 -55.84 23.70
CA LEU A 13 -44.07 -56.33 22.75
C LEU A 13 -44.84 -55.33 21.86
N SER A 14 -44.16 -54.98 20.75
CA SER A 14 -44.54 -55.28 19.34
C SER A 14 -45.75 -54.61 18.64
N CYS A 15 -45.41 -54.11 17.44
CA CYS A 15 -46.11 -54.21 16.15
C CYS A 15 -47.53 -53.61 16.05
N ALA A 16 -47.93 -52.93 15.00
CA ALA A 16 -47.35 -52.38 13.78
C ALA A 16 -48.58 -51.69 13.14
N LEU A 17 -48.45 -50.49 12.56
CA LEU A 17 -49.24 -50.18 11.38
C LEU A 17 -48.55 -49.08 10.58
N THR A 18 -48.12 -49.51 9.40
CA THR A 18 -47.48 -48.77 8.33
C THR A 18 -48.45 -47.77 7.71
N LEU A 19 -48.01 -46.52 7.56
CA LEU A 19 -48.48 -45.64 6.51
C LEU A 19 -47.27 -45.27 5.65
N ALA A 20 -47.17 -45.94 4.50
CA ALA A 20 -46.31 -45.55 3.41
C ALA A 20 -46.93 -44.32 2.73
N ALA A 21 -46.16 -43.24 2.59
CA ALA A 21 -46.45 -42.21 1.60
C ALA A 21 -45.18 -41.41 1.29
N CYS A 22 -44.86 -41.37 0.00
CA CYS A 22 -44.05 -40.39 -0.72
C CYS A 22 -42.55 -40.38 -0.46
N ASP A 23 -41.91 -41.28 -1.20
CA ASP A 23 -40.81 -40.99 -2.11
C ASP A 23 -40.63 -39.50 -2.45
N SER A 24 -39.71 -38.86 -1.73
CA SER A 24 -38.88 -37.80 -2.26
C SER A 24 -37.58 -37.86 -1.46
N THR A 25 -36.67 -38.74 -1.86
CA THR A 25 -35.26 -38.54 -1.61
C THR A 25 -34.89 -37.19 -2.24
N ILE A 26 -35.04 -36.13 -1.45
CA ILE A 26 -34.24 -34.94 -1.64
C ILE A 26 -32.84 -35.41 -1.27
N GLU A 27 -32.14 -35.96 -2.27
CA GLU A 27 -30.69 -35.83 -2.33
C GLU A 27 -30.44 -34.33 -2.37
N THR A 28 -30.41 -33.72 -1.19
CA THR A 28 -29.66 -32.50 -0.98
C THR A 28 -28.24 -32.90 -1.32
N SER A 29 -27.89 -32.71 -2.59
CA SER A 29 -26.53 -32.39 -3.00
C SER A 29 -26.15 -31.19 -2.14
N GLN A 30 -25.71 -31.46 -0.92
CA GLN A 30 -24.84 -30.57 -0.20
C GLN A 30 -23.61 -30.52 -1.09
N LYS A 31 -23.63 -29.54 -1.99
CA LYS A 31 -22.42 -28.99 -2.58
C LYS A 31 -21.62 -28.55 -1.35
N SER A 32 -20.80 -29.48 -0.86
CA SER A 32 -19.72 -29.17 0.05
C SER A 32 -18.93 -28.12 -0.70
N GLU A 33 -19.16 -26.86 -0.35
CA GLU A 33 -18.16 -25.85 -0.61
C GLU A 33 -16.91 -26.41 0.05
N ASN A 34 -15.96 -26.84 -0.78
CA ASN A 34 -14.62 -27.19 -0.33
C ASN A 34 -14.03 -25.87 0.16
N ILE A 35 -14.33 -25.52 1.41
CA ILE A 35 -13.71 -24.41 2.12
C ILE A 35 -12.26 -24.84 2.27
N GLU A 36 -11.38 -24.18 1.50
CA GLU A 36 -9.95 -24.31 1.60
C GLU A 36 -9.51 -24.14 3.06
N THR A 37 -8.61 -25.00 3.55
CA THR A 37 -8.08 -24.82 4.91
C THR A 37 -7.15 -23.61 4.95
N GLU A 38 -6.92 -23.06 6.14
CA GLU A 38 -6.00 -21.92 6.30
C GLU A 38 -4.59 -22.27 5.81
N GLU A 39 -4.12 -23.49 6.06
CA GLU A 39 -2.80 -23.96 5.60
C GLU A 39 -2.74 -24.04 4.07
N ALA A 40 -3.80 -24.52 3.42
CA ALA A 40 -3.88 -24.58 1.97
C ALA A 40 -3.93 -23.18 1.36
N MET A 41 -4.68 -22.26 1.98
CA MET A 41 -4.77 -20.86 1.58
C MET A 41 -3.40 -20.17 1.70
N ILE A 42 -2.70 -20.35 2.82
CA ILE A 42 -1.35 -19.78 3.04
C ILE A 42 -0.36 -20.36 2.04
N ALA A 43 -0.34 -21.68 1.85
CA ALA A 43 0.56 -22.32 0.88
C ALA A 43 0.30 -21.82 -0.55
N ARG A 44 -0.97 -21.64 -0.91
CA ARG A 44 -1.35 -21.05 -2.21
C ARG A 44 -0.92 -19.59 -2.32
N ALA A 45 -1.10 -18.79 -1.27
CA ALA A 45 -0.69 -17.38 -1.24
C ALA A 45 0.83 -17.25 -1.37
N MET A 46 1.61 -18.00 -0.58
CA MET A 46 3.07 -18.03 -0.67
C MET A 46 3.55 -18.47 -2.05
N GLY A 47 2.94 -19.52 -2.62
CA GLY A 47 3.28 -19.96 -3.97
C GLY A 47 2.95 -18.94 -5.07
N ILE A 48 2.00 -18.02 -4.85
CA ILE A 48 1.79 -16.87 -5.76
C ILE A 48 2.89 -15.83 -5.51
N HIS A 49 3.10 -15.44 -4.25
CA HIS A 49 4.09 -14.46 -3.81
C HIS A 49 5.49 -14.75 -4.36
N GLU A 50 5.94 -16.00 -4.30
CA GLU A 50 7.26 -16.44 -4.78
C GLU A 50 7.44 -16.38 -6.31
N ARG A 51 6.34 -16.28 -7.09
CA ARG A 51 6.38 -16.36 -8.57
C ARG A 51 6.06 -15.04 -9.26
N VAL A 52 5.61 -14.04 -8.51
CA VAL A 52 5.25 -12.71 -9.03
C VAL A 52 6.28 -11.69 -8.59
N ILE A 53 6.42 -10.62 -9.36
CA ILE A 53 7.11 -9.42 -8.89
C ILE A 53 6.11 -8.66 -8.03
N THR A 54 6.39 -8.56 -6.73
CA THR A 54 5.55 -7.83 -5.78
C THR A 54 5.88 -6.34 -5.81
N LEU A 55 4.86 -5.51 -5.64
CA LEU A 55 4.98 -4.07 -5.80
C LEU A 55 4.06 -3.36 -4.81
N ASP A 56 4.64 -2.41 -4.06
CA ASP A 56 3.89 -1.39 -3.33
C ASP A 56 4.00 -0.05 -4.07
N THR A 57 2.88 0.62 -4.25
CA THR A 57 2.79 1.87 -5.00
C THR A 57 3.08 3.09 -4.14
N HIS A 58 3.19 2.99 -2.82
CA HIS A 58 3.31 4.19 -1.97
C HIS A 58 4.02 3.93 -0.63
N ASP A 59 5.36 4.02 -0.65
CA ASP A 59 6.20 3.93 0.55
C ASP A 59 6.83 5.29 0.90
N ASP A 60 6.34 5.88 1.99
CA ASP A 60 6.87 7.14 2.51
C ASP A 60 8.30 7.00 3.04
N ILE A 61 9.16 7.94 2.62
CA ILE A 61 10.54 8.03 3.08
C ILE A 61 10.78 9.28 3.93
N ASN A 62 11.76 9.21 4.82
CA ASN A 62 12.28 10.38 5.52
C ASN A 62 13.79 10.47 5.27
N VAL A 63 14.27 11.63 4.81
CA VAL A 63 15.68 11.88 4.49
C VAL A 63 16.61 11.67 5.68
N SER A 64 16.11 11.73 6.92
CA SER A 64 16.88 11.37 8.11
C SER A 64 17.31 9.89 8.14
N ASN A 65 16.63 9.04 7.35
CA ASN A 65 16.99 7.64 7.12
C ASN A 65 17.77 7.45 5.81
N PHE A 66 18.49 8.46 5.33
CA PHE A 66 19.34 8.37 4.14
C PHE A 66 20.69 9.06 4.43
N THR A 67 21.30 8.65 5.53
CA THR A 67 22.61 9.11 5.99
C THR A 67 23.58 7.93 6.04
N ASP A 68 24.88 8.20 6.14
CA ASP A 68 25.87 7.13 6.22
C ASP A 68 25.63 6.17 7.41
N ASP A 69 25.21 6.72 8.55
CA ASP A 69 25.00 6.00 9.81
C ASP A 69 23.61 5.38 9.94
N LEU A 70 22.60 5.93 9.27
CA LEU A 70 21.22 5.46 9.30
C LEU A 70 20.60 5.51 7.91
N ASN A 71 20.40 4.34 7.30
CA ASN A 71 19.87 4.22 5.94
C ASN A 71 19.14 2.89 5.67
N TYR A 72 18.58 2.74 4.48
CA TYR A 72 17.75 1.56 4.14
C TYR A 72 18.54 0.29 3.83
N THR A 73 19.88 0.28 3.93
CA THR A 73 20.64 -0.98 3.88
C THR A 73 20.64 -1.74 5.21
N MET A 74 20.04 -1.18 6.26
CA MET A 74 19.93 -1.77 7.59
C MET A 74 18.48 -1.86 8.03
N ASP A 75 18.23 -2.65 9.08
CA ASP A 75 16.89 -2.78 9.65
C ASP A 75 16.60 -1.59 10.58
N THR A 76 16.13 -0.52 9.97
CA THR A 76 15.67 0.70 10.63
C THR A 76 14.31 0.51 11.29
N ASN A 77 13.86 1.48 12.08
CA ASN A 77 12.50 1.48 12.64
C ASN A 77 11.40 1.83 11.60
N THR A 78 11.73 2.03 10.32
CA THR A 78 10.73 2.23 9.26
C THR A 78 10.10 0.90 8.85
N GLN A 79 8.91 0.95 8.23
CA GLN A 79 8.20 -0.26 7.81
C GLN A 79 8.82 -0.89 6.55
N VAL A 80 9.42 -0.06 5.68
CA VAL A 80 10.17 -0.50 4.51
C VAL A 80 11.64 -0.10 4.64
N ASN A 81 12.51 -1.09 4.40
CA ASN A 81 13.96 -1.01 4.25
C ASN A 81 14.42 -2.31 3.54
N LEU A 82 15.67 -2.38 3.06
CA LEU A 82 16.13 -3.54 2.28
C LEU A 82 16.03 -4.87 3.04
N PRO A 83 16.45 -4.98 4.32
CA PRO A 83 16.23 -6.21 5.09
C PRO A 83 14.78 -6.68 5.12
N LYS A 84 13.83 -5.76 5.36
CA LYS A 84 12.40 -6.07 5.39
C LYS A 84 11.82 -6.41 4.02
N MET A 85 12.29 -5.73 2.97
CA MET A 85 11.92 -6.07 1.59
C MET A 85 12.39 -7.48 1.20
N ILE A 86 13.57 -7.88 1.66
CA ILE A 86 14.11 -9.22 1.44
C ILE A 86 13.30 -10.26 2.23
N GLU A 87 13.09 -10.03 3.53
CA GLU A 87 12.35 -10.95 4.41
C GLU A 87 10.89 -11.12 3.97
N GLY A 88 10.23 -10.01 3.64
CA GLY A 88 8.83 -9.98 3.23
C GLY A 88 8.60 -10.33 1.74
N GLY A 89 9.67 -10.49 0.95
CA GLY A 89 9.56 -10.72 -0.49
C GLY A 89 8.88 -9.56 -1.24
N LEU A 90 9.13 -8.32 -0.82
CA LEU A 90 8.76 -7.12 -1.58
C LEU A 90 9.85 -6.82 -2.61
N ASP A 91 9.51 -6.77 -3.90
CA ASP A 91 10.49 -6.58 -4.96
C ASP A 91 10.61 -5.14 -5.41
N VAL A 92 9.48 -4.44 -5.49
CA VAL A 92 9.40 -3.07 -5.97
C VAL A 92 8.73 -2.18 -4.91
N ALA A 93 9.38 -1.07 -4.57
CA ALA A 93 8.81 -0.03 -3.74
C ALA A 93 8.83 1.30 -4.49
N PHE A 94 7.68 1.97 -4.55
CA PHE A 94 7.62 3.39 -4.92
C PHE A 94 7.98 4.24 -3.72
N PHE A 95 9.21 4.77 -3.69
CA PHE A 95 9.65 5.70 -2.67
C PHE A 95 9.12 7.11 -2.95
N ILE A 96 8.44 7.68 -1.95
CA ILE A 96 7.61 8.86 -2.16
C ILE A 96 8.33 10.16 -1.84
N VAL A 97 8.37 11.02 -2.86
CA VAL A 97 8.73 12.43 -2.74
C VAL A 97 7.50 13.20 -2.22
N TYR A 98 7.19 12.97 -0.95
CA TYR A 98 6.07 13.63 -0.27
C TYR A 98 6.44 15.05 0.16
N THR A 99 5.51 16.00 -0.04
CA THR A 99 5.61 17.33 0.56
C THR A 99 4.31 17.77 1.21
N GLY A 100 4.36 18.12 2.50
CA GLY A 100 3.20 18.62 3.23
C GLY A 100 2.73 19.98 2.71
N GLN A 101 1.40 20.17 2.67
CA GLN A 101 0.80 21.40 2.17
C GLN A 101 1.07 22.58 3.11
N LYS A 102 1.34 23.74 2.50
CA LYS A 102 1.51 25.04 3.15
C LYS A 102 0.83 26.13 2.32
N GLU A 103 1.04 27.38 2.71
CA GLU A 103 0.50 28.57 2.07
C GLU A 103 0.92 28.65 0.59
N LEU A 104 -0.05 28.89 -0.30
CA LEU A 104 0.16 29.00 -1.74
C LEU A 104 0.85 30.34 -2.10
N ASN A 105 2.15 30.42 -1.86
CA ASN A 105 2.98 31.57 -2.16
C ASN A 105 4.43 31.17 -2.48
N ASN A 106 5.22 32.12 -2.99
CA ASN A 106 6.59 31.87 -3.44
C ASN A 106 7.52 31.27 -2.37
N GLU A 107 7.39 31.69 -1.10
CA GLU A 107 8.21 31.14 0.00
C GLU A 107 7.84 29.68 0.29
N GLY A 108 6.54 29.39 0.32
CA GLY A 108 6.01 28.06 0.49
C GLY A 108 6.42 27.11 -0.64
N TYR A 109 6.32 27.53 -1.89
CA TYR A 109 6.76 26.76 -3.05
C TYR A 109 8.26 26.50 -3.03
N ALA A 110 9.08 27.50 -2.69
CA ALA A 110 10.53 27.33 -2.60
C ALA A 110 10.92 26.31 -1.52
N ALA A 111 10.31 26.38 -0.33
CA ALA A 111 10.57 25.41 0.73
C ALA A 111 10.11 23.99 0.34
N ALA A 112 8.96 23.87 -0.31
CA ALA A 112 8.45 22.62 -0.83
C ALA A 112 9.39 21.99 -1.86
N TYR A 113 9.90 22.81 -2.78
CA TYR A 113 10.86 22.42 -3.80
C TYR A 113 12.14 21.84 -3.20
N GLU A 114 12.75 22.54 -2.23
CA GLU A 114 13.97 22.07 -1.55
C GLU A 114 13.74 20.73 -0.84
N ASN A 115 12.60 20.55 -0.17
CA ASN A 115 12.22 19.27 0.44
C ASN A 115 12.10 18.15 -0.62
N ALA A 116 11.44 18.43 -1.74
CA ALA A 116 11.28 17.46 -2.81
C ALA A 116 12.64 17.03 -3.39
N MET A 117 13.53 18.00 -3.68
CA MET A 117 14.87 17.74 -4.18
C MET A 117 15.72 16.94 -3.19
N ALA A 118 15.60 17.20 -1.89
CA ALA A 118 16.29 16.39 -0.87
C ALA A 118 15.86 14.91 -0.90
N LYS A 119 14.58 14.63 -1.15
CA LYS A 119 14.06 13.26 -1.27
C LYS A 119 14.49 12.58 -2.58
N PHE A 120 14.45 13.29 -3.72
CA PHE A 120 15.02 12.78 -4.97
C PHE A 120 16.49 12.39 -4.78
N ASN A 121 17.30 13.30 -4.23
CA ASN A 121 18.72 13.06 -3.98
C ASN A 121 18.96 11.86 -3.04
N ALA A 122 18.13 11.70 -2.01
CA ALA A 122 18.20 10.56 -1.10
C ALA A 122 17.94 9.22 -1.80
N ILE A 123 16.93 9.16 -2.68
CA ILE A 123 16.61 7.94 -3.45
C ILE A 123 17.74 7.61 -4.42
N HIS A 124 18.21 8.59 -5.20
CA HIS A 124 19.35 8.41 -6.11
C HIS A 124 20.61 7.96 -5.35
N TRP A 125 20.94 8.61 -4.23
CA TRP A 125 22.08 8.21 -3.40
C TRP A 125 21.96 6.76 -2.93
N LEU A 126 20.78 6.32 -2.48
CA LEU A 126 20.56 4.93 -2.09
C LEU A 126 20.85 3.96 -3.25
N THR A 127 20.32 4.25 -4.45
CA THR A 127 20.37 3.34 -5.60
C THR A 127 21.66 3.38 -6.39
N GLU A 128 22.36 4.52 -6.42
CA GLU A 128 23.52 4.74 -7.27
C GLU A 128 24.83 4.64 -6.50
N GLU A 129 24.85 5.06 -5.22
CA GLU A 129 26.08 5.15 -4.44
C GLU A 129 26.07 4.17 -3.26
N LYS A 130 25.03 4.18 -2.44
CA LYS A 130 25.02 3.45 -1.16
C LYS A 130 24.83 1.95 -1.32
N ALA A 131 23.93 1.54 -2.22
CA ALA A 131 23.53 0.14 -2.36
C ALA A 131 23.28 -0.31 -3.82
N PRO A 132 24.12 0.09 -4.80
CA PRO A 132 23.88 -0.24 -6.21
C PRO A 132 23.88 -1.75 -6.53
N ASP A 133 24.48 -2.56 -5.66
CA ASP A 133 24.48 -4.02 -5.78
C ASP A 133 23.23 -4.69 -5.18
N GLN A 134 22.40 -3.95 -4.43
CA GLN A 134 21.22 -4.47 -3.74
C GLN A 134 19.90 -3.90 -4.26
N ILE A 135 19.89 -2.65 -4.73
CA ILE A 135 18.70 -1.97 -5.24
C ILE A 135 19.04 -1.09 -6.44
N GLY A 136 18.16 -1.03 -7.43
CA GLY A 136 18.29 -0.16 -8.59
C GLY A 136 17.06 0.72 -8.82
N LEU A 137 17.26 1.88 -9.43
CA LEU A 137 16.18 2.77 -9.86
C LEU A 137 15.60 2.30 -11.21
N ALA A 138 14.29 2.10 -11.27
CA ALA A 138 13.57 1.78 -12.50
C ALA A 138 12.76 2.98 -13.01
N LEU A 139 12.84 3.23 -14.33
CA LEU A 139 12.11 4.33 -14.98
C LEU A 139 10.92 3.83 -15.81
N ASN A 140 10.74 2.51 -15.90
CA ASN A 140 9.66 1.86 -16.64
C ASN A 140 9.58 0.38 -16.24
N SER A 141 8.57 -0.33 -16.77
CA SER A 141 8.36 -1.74 -16.44
C SER A 141 9.45 -2.68 -16.94
N ASP A 142 10.21 -2.32 -17.98
CA ASP A 142 11.29 -3.16 -18.50
C ASP A 142 12.52 -3.07 -17.58
N ASP A 143 12.80 -1.89 -17.03
CA ASP A 143 13.80 -1.73 -15.97
C ASP A 143 13.44 -2.52 -14.72
N VAL A 144 12.16 -2.51 -14.31
CA VAL A 144 11.69 -3.33 -13.18
C VAL A 144 12.03 -4.81 -13.41
N ARG A 145 11.66 -5.36 -14.58
CA ARG A 145 11.93 -6.77 -14.92
C ARG A 145 13.43 -7.07 -14.98
N ARG A 146 14.21 -6.16 -15.56
CA ARG A 146 15.66 -6.30 -15.69
C ARG A 146 16.34 -6.31 -14.32
N ILE A 147 16.08 -5.31 -13.47
CA ILE A 147 16.70 -5.15 -12.14
C ILE A 147 16.28 -6.31 -11.21
N SER A 148 15.00 -6.68 -11.21
CA SER A 148 14.51 -7.84 -10.47
C SER A 148 15.18 -9.14 -10.95
N GLY A 149 15.36 -9.32 -12.26
CA GLY A 149 16.07 -10.45 -12.85
C GLY A 149 17.57 -10.51 -12.53
N GLU A 150 18.18 -9.38 -12.18
CA GLU A 150 19.55 -9.30 -11.64
C GLU A 150 19.62 -9.71 -10.15
N GLY A 151 18.47 -10.02 -9.52
CA GLY A 151 18.38 -10.38 -8.10
C GLY A 151 18.38 -9.18 -7.16
N LYS A 152 18.20 -7.95 -7.68
CA LYS A 152 18.15 -6.71 -6.91
C LYS A 152 16.71 -6.33 -6.59
N LYS A 153 16.54 -5.53 -5.54
CA LYS A 153 15.30 -4.80 -5.28
C LYS A 153 15.17 -3.61 -6.23
N VAL A 154 13.97 -3.08 -6.36
CA VAL A 154 13.67 -2.00 -7.29
C VAL A 154 13.09 -0.82 -6.53
N ALA A 155 13.74 0.34 -6.66
CA ALA A 155 13.14 1.62 -6.30
C ALA A 155 12.44 2.21 -7.54
N MET A 156 11.26 2.75 -7.34
CA MET A 156 10.58 3.65 -8.28
C MET A 156 10.23 4.94 -7.53
N ILE A 157 9.97 6.04 -8.24
CA ILE A 157 9.71 7.33 -7.60
C ILE A 157 8.29 7.80 -7.93
N GLY A 158 7.54 8.09 -6.87
CA GLY A 158 6.25 8.78 -6.93
C GLY A 158 6.34 10.13 -6.24
N ILE A 159 5.60 11.12 -6.73
CA ILE A 159 5.45 12.41 -6.06
C ILE A 159 4.08 12.42 -5.39
N GLU A 160 4.07 12.76 -4.10
CA GLU A 160 2.83 13.01 -3.38
C GLU A 160 2.71 14.50 -3.06
N ASN A 161 1.63 15.09 -3.57
CA ASN A 161 1.36 16.52 -3.65
C ASN A 161 2.16 17.23 -4.76
N ALA A 162 1.48 17.91 -5.67
CA ALA A 162 2.10 18.70 -6.74
C ALA A 162 2.59 20.07 -6.27
N TYR A 163 2.33 20.43 -5.01
CA TYR A 163 2.81 21.65 -4.38
C TYR A 163 4.28 22.06 -4.68
N PRO A 164 5.30 21.18 -4.61
CA PRO A 164 6.69 21.53 -4.92
C PRO A 164 6.95 21.90 -6.38
N VAL A 165 6.01 21.69 -7.32
CA VAL A 165 6.14 22.21 -8.70
C VAL A 165 6.09 23.74 -8.69
N GLY A 166 5.42 24.35 -7.71
CA GLY A 166 5.12 25.78 -7.70
C GLY A 166 4.29 26.18 -8.92
N GLU A 167 4.51 27.39 -9.43
CA GLU A 167 3.85 27.90 -10.65
C GLU A 167 4.73 27.73 -11.90
N ASP A 168 5.94 27.16 -11.75
CA ASP A 168 6.86 26.89 -12.86
C ASP A 168 6.67 25.45 -13.36
N LEU A 169 5.93 25.29 -14.45
CA LEU A 169 5.59 23.99 -15.03
C LEU A 169 6.80 23.22 -15.58
N ASP A 170 7.95 23.88 -15.82
CA ASP A 170 9.17 23.19 -16.22
C ASP A 170 9.66 22.21 -15.13
N ASN A 171 9.25 22.43 -13.87
CA ASN A 171 9.52 21.49 -12.78
C ASN A 171 8.86 20.12 -12.98
N ILE A 172 7.74 20.02 -13.71
CA ILE A 172 7.12 18.73 -14.04
C ILE A 172 8.10 17.88 -14.86
N LYS A 173 8.67 18.48 -15.91
CA LYS A 173 9.69 17.80 -16.73
C LYS A 173 10.93 17.49 -15.89
N LYS A 174 11.39 18.43 -15.07
CA LYS A 174 12.57 18.23 -14.22
C LYS A 174 12.40 17.03 -13.28
N PHE A 175 11.24 16.91 -12.62
CA PHE A 175 10.98 15.81 -11.71
C PHE A 175 10.81 14.47 -12.45
N ALA A 176 10.21 14.47 -13.65
CA ALA A 176 10.18 13.30 -14.51
C ALA A 176 11.59 12.85 -14.97
N ASP A 177 12.47 13.81 -15.30
CA ASP A 177 13.86 13.54 -15.65
C ASP A 177 14.68 12.99 -14.46
N LEU A 178 14.29 13.32 -13.22
CA LEU A 178 14.79 12.71 -11.98
C LEU A 178 14.13 11.35 -11.67
N GLY A 179 13.28 10.85 -12.57
CA GLY A 179 12.71 9.51 -12.48
C GLY A 179 11.36 9.40 -11.76
N ALA A 180 10.67 10.51 -11.48
CA ALA A 180 9.29 10.45 -11.03
C ALA A 180 8.37 9.89 -12.12
N LEU A 181 7.51 8.93 -11.76
CA LEU A 181 6.65 8.21 -12.71
C LEU A 181 5.15 8.46 -12.49
N TYR A 182 4.77 8.99 -11.34
CA TYR A 182 3.47 9.56 -11.10
C TYR A 182 3.56 10.76 -10.16
N MET A 183 2.52 11.59 -10.17
CA MET A 183 2.34 12.68 -9.23
C MET A 183 0.87 12.78 -8.82
N SER A 184 0.59 12.82 -7.52
CA SER A 184 -0.73 13.22 -7.02
C SER A 184 -0.84 14.75 -6.99
N LEU A 185 -1.99 15.30 -7.41
CA LEU A 185 -2.14 16.75 -7.59
C LEU A 185 -2.31 17.51 -6.26
N SER A 186 -2.80 16.84 -5.23
CA SER A 186 -3.02 17.40 -3.89
C SER A 186 -2.81 16.32 -2.82
N HIS A 187 -2.57 16.75 -1.58
CA HIS A 187 -2.60 15.88 -0.39
C HIS A 187 -3.56 16.48 0.64
N ASN A 188 -3.21 16.57 1.91
CA ASN A 188 -4.01 17.22 2.95
C ASN A 188 -3.95 18.75 2.81
N GLY A 189 -4.87 19.31 2.02
CA GLY A 189 -4.94 20.73 1.66
C GLY A 189 -4.85 20.98 0.14
N HIS A 190 -5.48 22.05 -0.32
CA HIS A 190 -5.47 22.47 -1.74
C HIS A 190 -4.05 22.78 -2.20
N SER A 191 -3.71 22.35 -3.42
CA SER A 191 -2.50 22.81 -4.11
C SER A 191 -2.86 23.94 -5.08
N GLN A 192 -1.88 24.48 -5.78
CA GLN A 192 -2.07 25.41 -6.89
C GLN A 192 -2.70 24.76 -8.13
N PHE A 193 -2.74 23.41 -8.19
CA PHE A 193 -3.28 22.67 -9.33
C PHE A 193 -4.66 22.10 -9.09
N ALA A 194 -4.96 21.71 -7.85
CA ALA A 194 -6.17 20.95 -7.55
C ALA A 194 -6.70 21.18 -6.14
N ASP A 195 -8.02 21.06 -6.05
CA ASP A 195 -8.69 20.94 -4.78
C ASP A 195 -8.42 19.56 -4.13
N SER A 196 -8.35 19.53 -2.81
CA SER A 196 -8.11 18.33 -2.02
C SER A 196 -9.41 17.86 -1.39
N ASN A 197 -9.56 16.55 -1.19
CA ASN A 197 -10.69 16.02 -0.43
C ASN A 197 -10.72 16.53 1.02
N THR A 198 -9.57 16.79 1.65
CA THR A 198 -9.52 17.26 3.03
C THR A 198 -9.59 18.78 3.13
N GLY A 199 -9.71 19.48 1.99
CA GLY A 199 -10.12 20.88 1.95
C GLY A 199 -11.55 21.08 2.49
N GLU A 200 -12.28 20.00 2.76
CA GLU A 200 -13.54 19.94 3.52
C GLU A 200 -13.35 20.23 5.03
N LEU A 201 -12.45 21.13 5.43
CA LEU A 201 -12.40 21.55 6.82
C LEU A 201 -13.77 22.14 7.17
N LEU A 202 -14.35 21.66 8.25
CA LEU A 202 -15.55 22.21 8.85
C LEU A 202 -15.13 23.07 10.05
N ASP A 203 -15.78 24.21 10.23
CA ASP A 203 -15.59 25.02 11.42
C ASP A 203 -16.21 24.32 12.64
N GLU A 204 -16.11 24.97 13.80
CA GLU A 204 -16.70 24.46 15.04
C GLU A 204 -18.24 24.28 14.99
N ASN A 205 -18.91 24.86 13.98
CA ASN A 205 -20.35 24.78 13.75
C ASN A 205 -20.73 23.71 12.71
N GLY A 206 -19.73 23.07 12.07
CA GLY A 206 -19.97 22.10 10.99
C GLY A 206 -20.14 22.75 9.62
N ASP A 207 -19.84 24.04 9.48
CA ASP A 207 -19.89 24.77 8.21
C ASP A 207 -18.53 24.67 7.49
N GLN A 208 -18.54 24.52 6.17
CA GLN A 208 -17.31 24.44 5.38
C GLN A 208 -16.52 25.76 5.49
N VAL A 209 -15.30 25.70 6.04
CA VAL A 209 -14.53 26.93 6.36
C VAL A 209 -13.86 27.55 5.15
N ASP A 210 -13.54 26.73 4.13
CA ASP A 210 -13.02 27.19 2.85
C ASP A 210 -13.79 26.52 1.70
N PRO A 211 -14.41 27.27 0.78
CA PRO A 211 -15.01 26.68 -0.42
C PRO A 211 -13.92 26.07 -1.30
N TRP A 212 -14.32 25.16 -2.20
CA TRP A 212 -13.48 24.68 -3.31
C TRP A 212 -12.74 25.85 -3.97
N LEU A 213 -11.41 25.79 -4.05
CA LEU A 213 -10.58 26.86 -4.61
C LEU A 213 -10.78 26.96 -6.12
N TYR A 214 -10.93 25.82 -6.80
CA TYR A 214 -11.11 25.76 -8.26
C TYR A 214 -12.38 25.04 -8.71
N ASN A 215 -13.08 24.34 -7.80
CA ASN A 215 -14.12 23.36 -8.12
C ASN A 215 -13.56 22.16 -8.90
N GLY A 216 -12.37 21.70 -8.50
CA GLY A 216 -11.65 20.60 -9.13
C GLY A 216 -10.22 20.98 -9.44
N LEU A 217 -9.95 21.36 -10.70
CA LEU A 217 -8.62 21.70 -11.20
C LEU A 217 -8.53 23.20 -11.50
N SER A 218 -7.36 23.78 -11.28
CA SER A 218 -7.06 25.14 -11.73
C SER A 218 -6.78 25.19 -13.25
N ASP A 219 -6.55 26.40 -13.77
CA ASP A 219 -6.17 26.62 -15.17
C ASP A 219 -4.68 26.33 -15.46
N LEU A 220 -3.87 26.01 -14.43
CA LEU A 220 -2.43 25.73 -14.55
C LEU A 220 -2.12 24.36 -15.16
#